data_AF-A0A533Z779-F1
#
_entry.id   AF-A0A533Z779-F1
#
_cell.length_a   1.000
_cell.length_b   1.000
_cell.length_c   1.000
_cell.angle_alpha   90.00
_cell.angle_beta   90.00
_cell.angle_gamma   90.00
#
_symmetry.space_group_name_H-M   'P 1'
#
loop_
_entity.id
_entity.type
_entity.pdbx_description
1 polymer ?
#
loop_
_entity_poly.entity_id
_entity_poly.type
_entity_poly.pdbx_seq_one_letter_code
_entity_poly.pdbx_strand_id
1 'polypeptide(L)'
;MIVKLILPAMVITTLLIGGCSKYHRGPPSATGDTTMSAVVPEVKELVAQNVKDPQKAAQVEGMVQQIASEVRRSAQQTRGFHEQLNVLNSNYEAKPEQFMKILDELNNSRMASASKILETRFKIKDMLTPEEWRNLTDAMQKARSKYGRGSGPRAEGMQNY
;
A
#
# COMPACT_ATOMS: atom_id res chain seq x y z
N MET A 1 36.00 33.35 -31.97
CA MET A 1 35.06 32.39 -32.59
C MET A 1 34.82 31.11 -31.79
N ILE A 2 35.43 30.92 -30.61
CA ILE A 2 35.34 29.66 -29.83
C ILE A 2 34.13 29.65 -28.86
N VAL A 3 33.69 30.82 -28.37
CA VAL A 3 32.59 30.92 -27.39
C VAL A 3 31.20 30.57 -27.97
N LYS A 4 31.00 30.73 -29.29
CA LYS A 4 29.70 30.49 -29.96
C LYS A 4 29.37 29.00 -30.14
N LEU A 5 30.32 28.09 -29.94
CA LEU A 5 30.12 26.63 -30.05
C LEU A 5 29.91 25.95 -28.69
N ILE A 6 30.20 26.62 -27.58
CA ILE A 6 30.08 26.04 -26.23
C ILE A 6 28.63 26.12 -25.71
N LEU A 7 27.90 27.19 -26.03
CA LEU A 7 26.50 27.34 -25.65
C LEU A 7 25.55 26.25 -26.21
N PRO A 8 25.59 25.87 -27.50
CA PRO A 8 24.68 24.84 -28.01
C PRO A 8 25.01 23.45 -27.45
N ALA A 9 26.30 23.17 -27.16
CA ALA A 9 26.71 21.91 -26.56
C ALA A 9 26.19 21.76 -25.11
N MET A 10 26.13 22.84 -24.33
CA MET A 10 25.68 22.80 -22.93
C MET A 10 24.14 22.64 -22.78
N VAL A 11 23.38 23.16 -23.74
CA VAL A 11 21.91 23.01 -23.78
C VAL A 11 21.50 21.58 -24.15
N ILE A 12 22.26 20.91 -25.00
CA ILE A 12 21.98 19.51 -25.38
C ILE A 12 22.27 18.54 -24.22
N THR A 13 23.29 18.81 -23.39
CA THR A 13 23.61 17.95 -22.23
C THR A 13 22.58 18.06 -21.10
N THR A 14 21.89 19.20 -20.95
CA THR A 14 20.89 19.39 -19.88
C THR A 14 19.53 18.78 -20.22
N LEU A 15 19.18 18.64 -21.50
CA LEU A 15 17.95 17.96 -21.94
C LEU A 15 18.00 16.43 -21.78
N LEU A 16 19.19 15.81 -21.78
CA LEU A 16 19.34 14.36 -21.65
C LEU A 16 19.24 13.85 -20.19
N ILE A 17 19.32 14.74 -19.19
CA ILE A 17 19.23 14.36 -17.76
C ILE A 17 17.77 14.42 -17.26
N GLY A 18 16.84 15.00 -18.03
CA GLY A 18 15.40 15.02 -17.72
C GLY A 18 14.67 13.69 -17.91
N GLY A 19 15.34 12.65 -18.42
CA GLY A 19 14.72 11.42 -18.92
C GLY A 19 14.48 10.28 -17.92
N CYS A 20 14.61 10.51 -16.61
CA CYS A 20 14.38 9.46 -15.59
C CYS A 20 13.27 9.78 -14.58
N SER A 21 12.30 10.62 -14.91
CA SER A 21 11.00 10.55 -14.24
C SER A 21 10.12 9.53 -14.98
N LYS A 22 10.44 8.24 -14.82
CA LYS A 22 9.37 7.26 -14.89
C LYS A 22 8.38 7.67 -13.82
N TYR A 23 7.28 8.28 -14.25
CA TYR A 23 6.09 8.48 -13.46
C TYR A 23 5.74 7.13 -12.85
N HIS A 24 6.22 6.88 -11.64
CA HIS A 24 5.59 5.96 -10.71
C HIS A 24 4.30 6.66 -10.27
N ARG A 25 3.35 6.80 -11.21
CA ARG A 25 1.94 6.86 -10.88
C ARG A 25 1.62 5.45 -10.41
N GLY A 26 2.04 5.16 -9.18
CA GLY A 26 1.47 4.06 -8.43
C GLY A 26 -0.04 4.21 -8.49
N PRO A 27 -0.80 3.11 -8.54
CA PRO A 27 -2.24 3.20 -8.49
C PRO A 27 -2.64 4.09 -7.30
N PRO A 28 -3.65 4.95 -7.45
CA PRO A 28 -4.08 5.82 -6.36
C PRO A 28 -4.21 4.97 -5.09
N SER A 29 -3.57 5.46 -4.03
CA SER A 29 -3.44 4.84 -2.70
C SER A 29 -4.78 4.56 -2.00
N ALA A 30 -5.91 4.74 -2.69
CA ALA A 30 -7.25 4.36 -2.29
C ALA A 30 -7.63 2.91 -2.65
N THR A 31 -6.86 2.23 -3.51
CA THR A 31 -7.19 0.85 -3.96
C THR A 31 -6.89 -0.24 -2.92
N GLY A 32 -6.09 0.05 -1.90
CA GLY A 32 -5.74 -0.91 -0.84
C GLY A 32 -6.95 -1.34 0.00
N ASP A 33 -7.86 -0.41 0.29
CA ASP A 33 -9.03 -0.64 1.14
C ASP A 33 -10.06 -1.56 0.49
N THR A 34 -10.35 -1.32 -0.80
CA THR A 34 -11.34 -2.11 -1.55
C THR A 34 -10.84 -3.53 -1.80
N THR A 35 -9.53 -3.70 -2.04
CA THR A 35 -8.95 -5.00 -2.39
C THR A 35 -8.92 -5.94 -1.18
N MET A 36 -8.46 -5.48 -0.01
CA MET A 36 -8.33 -6.38 1.15
C MET A 36 -9.68 -6.68 1.80
N SER A 37 -10.60 -5.70 1.84
CA SER A 37 -11.93 -5.88 2.42
C SER A 37 -12.81 -6.83 1.61
N ALA A 38 -12.71 -6.80 0.28
CA ALA A 38 -13.39 -7.73 -0.63
C ALA A 38 -12.84 -9.17 -0.52
N VAL A 39 -11.58 -9.34 -0.11
CA VAL A 39 -10.95 -10.65 0.03
C VAL A 39 -11.33 -11.34 1.35
N VAL A 40 -11.67 -10.60 2.43
CA VAL A 40 -11.92 -11.19 3.76
C VAL A 40 -12.96 -12.33 3.77
N PRO A 41 -14.11 -12.23 3.09
CA PRO A 41 -15.06 -13.35 3.04
C PRO A 41 -14.48 -14.61 2.37
N GLU A 42 -13.66 -14.42 1.34
CA GLU A 42 -12.96 -15.50 0.60
C GLU A 42 -11.84 -16.13 1.46
N VAL A 43 -11.22 -15.36 2.37
CA VAL A 43 -10.18 -15.86 3.29
C VAL A 43 -10.66 -17.02 4.14
N LYS A 44 -11.88 -16.95 4.68
CA LYS A 44 -12.41 -18.00 5.55
C LYS A 44 -12.41 -19.36 4.84
N GLU A 45 -12.89 -19.35 3.61
CA GLU A 45 -12.93 -20.55 2.77
C GLU A 45 -11.52 -21.01 2.40
N LEU A 46 -10.62 -20.08 2.06
CA LEU A 46 -9.22 -20.42 1.78
C LEU A 46 -8.51 -21.04 2.98
N VAL A 47 -8.77 -20.57 4.19
CA VAL A 47 -8.18 -21.16 5.40
C VAL A 47 -8.74 -22.57 5.63
N ALA A 48 -10.05 -22.76 5.53
CA ALA A 48 -10.68 -24.07 5.70
C ALA A 48 -10.21 -25.11 4.67
N GLN A 49 -9.95 -24.70 3.43
CA GLN A 49 -9.46 -25.58 2.36
C GLN A 49 -7.99 -25.98 2.50
N ASN A 50 -7.17 -25.16 3.19
CA ASN A 50 -5.72 -25.30 3.19
C ASN A 50 -5.12 -25.64 4.57
N VAL A 51 -5.92 -25.66 5.63
CA VAL A 51 -5.51 -26.03 6.99
C VAL A 51 -6.31 -27.24 7.44
N LYS A 52 -5.63 -28.37 7.66
CA LYS A 52 -6.30 -29.68 7.86
C LYS A 52 -6.94 -29.81 9.24
N ASP A 53 -6.30 -29.23 10.25
CA ASP A 53 -6.80 -29.22 11.62
C ASP A 53 -7.85 -28.12 11.79
N PRO A 54 -9.10 -28.45 12.17
CA PRO A 54 -10.19 -27.48 12.27
C PRO A 54 -10.00 -26.46 13.39
N GLN A 55 -9.36 -26.83 14.51
CA GLN A 55 -9.07 -25.88 15.60
C GLN A 55 -7.98 -24.90 15.15
N LYS A 56 -6.96 -25.41 14.46
CA LYS A 56 -5.91 -24.57 13.87
C LYS A 56 -6.48 -23.63 12.81
N ALA A 57 -7.37 -24.13 11.95
CA ALA A 57 -8.04 -23.34 10.91
C ALA A 57 -8.80 -22.16 11.52
N ALA A 58 -9.56 -22.37 12.60
CA ALA A 58 -10.26 -21.30 13.30
C ALA A 58 -9.31 -20.23 13.87
N GLN A 59 -8.16 -20.64 14.43
CA GLN A 59 -7.15 -19.70 14.92
C GLN A 59 -6.49 -18.90 13.79
N VAL A 60 -6.16 -19.55 12.67
CA VAL A 60 -5.60 -18.88 11.48
C VAL A 60 -6.61 -17.89 10.91
N GLU A 61 -7.89 -18.27 10.78
CA GLU A 61 -8.96 -17.39 10.31
C GLU A 61 -9.02 -16.10 11.14
N GLY A 62 -9.05 -16.24 12.48
CA GLY A 62 -9.05 -15.10 13.39
C GLY A 62 -7.83 -14.19 13.20
N MET A 63 -6.64 -14.77 13.02
CA MET A 63 -5.43 -13.99 12.77
C MET A 63 -5.42 -13.28 11.42
N VAL A 64 -5.98 -13.88 10.35
CA VAL A 64 -6.09 -13.19 9.06
C VAL A 64 -7.13 -12.05 9.15
N GLN A 65 -8.22 -12.23 9.90
CA GLN A 65 -9.17 -11.14 10.19
C GLN A 65 -8.51 -9.97 10.96
N GLN A 66 -7.60 -10.28 11.89
CA GLN A 66 -6.80 -9.25 12.58
C GLN A 66 -5.91 -8.47 11.60
N ILE A 67 -5.23 -9.16 10.68
CA ILE A 67 -4.43 -8.52 9.62
C ILE A 67 -5.32 -7.60 8.76
N ALA A 68 -6.47 -8.10 8.29
CA ALA A 68 -7.37 -7.31 7.46
C ALA A 68 -7.90 -6.06 8.19
N SER A 69 -8.17 -6.18 9.49
CA SER A 69 -8.60 -5.06 10.32
C SER A 69 -7.49 -4.02 10.50
N GLU A 70 -6.24 -4.46 10.71
CA GLU A 70 -5.09 -3.56 10.82
C GLU A 70 -4.82 -2.82 9.50
N VAL A 71 -4.98 -3.49 8.36
CA VAL A 71 -4.85 -2.85 7.03
C VAL A 71 -5.88 -1.73 6.87
N ARG A 72 -7.16 -2.00 7.16
CA ARG A 72 -8.23 -1.00 7.06
C ARG A 72 -7.97 0.18 7.99
N ARG A 73 -7.57 -0.10 9.24
CA ARG A 73 -7.21 0.92 10.23
C ARG A 73 -6.06 1.80 9.72
N SER A 74 -4.99 1.19 9.24
CA SER A 74 -3.79 1.87 8.74
C SER A 74 -4.12 2.79 7.55
N ALA A 75 -4.98 2.34 6.65
CA ALA A 75 -5.43 3.15 5.52
C ALA A 75 -6.31 4.33 5.95
N GLN A 76 -7.24 4.12 6.89
CA GLN A 76 -8.03 5.20 7.48
C GLN A 76 -7.15 6.24 8.17
N GLN A 77 -6.17 5.81 8.96
CA GLN A 77 -5.21 6.71 9.60
C GLN A 77 -4.41 7.50 8.55
N THR A 78 -3.95 6.83 7.48
CA THR A 78 -3.22 7.49 6.39
C THR A 78 -4.07 8.57 5.72
N ARG A 79 -5.37 8.33 5.48
CA ARG A 79 -6.30 9.36 4.97
C ARG A 79 -6.40 10.55 5.94
N GLY A 80 -6.56 10.28 7.24
CA GLY A 80 -6.61 11.34 8.26
C GLY A 80 -5.33 12.20 8.29
N PHE A 81 -4.15 11.59 8.14
CA PHE A 81 -2.90 12.36 8.03
C PHE A 81 -2.83 13.20 6.75
N HIS A 82 -3.33 12.69 5.62
CA HIS A 82 -3.43 13.48 4.39
C HIS A 82 -4.39 14.66 4.53
N GLU A 83 -5.52 14.49 5.21
CA GLU A 83 -6.45 15.59 5.51
C GLU A 83 -5.77 16.66 6.37
N GLN A 84 -5.03 16.27 7.41
CA GLN A 84 -4.28 17.24 8.24
C GLN A 84 -3.22 18.00 7.43
N LEU A 85 -2.50 17.32 6.53
CA LEU A 85 -1.54 17.98 5.62
C LEU A 85 -2.25 18.96 4.69
N ASN A 86 -3.41 18.61 4.14
CA ASN A 86 -4.20 19.51 3.29
C ASN A 86 -4.65 20.77 4.05
N VAL A 87 -5.10 20.60 5.30
CA VAL A 87 -5.46 21.74 6.17
C VAL A 87 -4.27 22.65 6.41
N LEU A 88 -3.10 22.10 6.78
CA LEU A 88 -1.90 22.92 6.97
C LEU A 88 -1.46 23.61 5.69
N ASN A 89 -1.53 22.93 4.53
CA ASN A 89 -1.14 23.50 3.25
C ASN A 89 -2.02 24.68 2.83
N SER A 90 -3.25 24.77 3.35
CA SER A 90 -4.15 25.92 3.13
C SER A 90 -3.91 27.10 4.07
N ASN A 91 -3.06 26.94 5.09
CA ASN A 91 -2.76 27.98 6.08
C ASN A 91 -1.41 28.65 5.78
N TYR A 92 -1.43 29.92 5.39
CA TYR A 92 -0.24 30.72 5.08
C TYR A 92 0.74 30.84 6.28
N GLU A 93 0.20 30.86 7.50
CA GLU A 93 0.98 30.98 8.73
C GLU A 93 1.53 29.63 9.24
N ALA A 94 1.25 28.52 8.52
CA ALA A 94 1.73 27.21 8.93
C ALA A 94 3.26 27.14 8.88
N LYS A 95 3.85 26.61 9.95
CA LYS A 95 5.31 26.51 10.10
C LYS A 95 5.82 25.13 9.67
N PRO A 96 7.06 25.03 9.15
CA PRO A 96 7.65 23.76 8.73
C PRO A 96 7.57 22.65 9.79
N GLU A 97 7.72 22.98 11.07
CA GLU A 97 7.70 22.03 12.17
C GLU A 97 6.35 21.32 12.32
N GLN A 98 5.25 21.98 11.93
CA GLN A 98 3.91 21.40 11.98
C GLN A 98 3.73 20.32 10.91
N PHE A 99 4.31 20.54 9.71
CA PHE A 99 4.34 19.52 8.66
C PHE A 99 5.20 18.33 9.07
N MET A 100 6.40 18.60 9.60
CA MET A 100 7.32 17.54 10.03
C MET A 100 6.70 16.65 11.10
N LYS A 101 6.01 17.24 12.07
CA LYS A 101 5.28 16.47 13.10
C LYS A 101 4.28 15.49 12.50
N ILE A 102 3.46 15.93 11.54
CA ILE A 102 2.47 15.05 10.89
C ILE A 102 3.15 13.94 10.09
N LEU A 103 4.25 14.25 9.39
CA LEU A 103 5.00 13.26 8.62
C LEU A 103 5.66 12.21 9.52
N ASP A 104 6.22 12.62 10.65
CA ASP A 104 6.82 11.72 11.64
C ASP A 104 5.76 10.79 12.26
N GLU A 105 4.61 11.34 12.65
CA GLU A 105 3.49 10.55 13.19
C GLU A 105 2.95 9.56 12.16
N LEU A 106 2.80 9.97 10.89
CA LEU A 106 2.43 9.09 9.79
C LEU A 106 3.45 7.96 9.63
N ASN A 107 4.75 8.27 9.60
CA ASN A 107 5.81 7.26 9.44
C ASN A 107 5.79 6.24 10.59
N ASN A 108 5.70 6.72 11.83
CA ASN A 108 5.61 5.87 13.02
C ASN A 108 4.36 4.97 12.99
N SER A 109 3.21 5.52 12.59
CA SER A 109 1.96 4.76 12.45
C SER A 109 2.06 3.66 11.38
N ARG A 110 2.74 3.94 10.25
CA ARG A 110 2.97 2.94 9.19
C ARG A 110 3.90 1.83 9.67
N MET A 111 4.98 2.17 10.36
CA MET A 111 5.89 1.17 10.93
C MET A 111 5.18 0.28 11.96
N ALA A 112 4.42 0.87 12.89
CA ALA A 112 3.66 0.10 13.88
C ALA A 112 2.66 -0.88 13.24
N SER A 113 1.93 -0.42 12.22
CA SER A 113 0.98 -1.27 11.48
C SER A 113 1.70 -2.42 10.76
N ALA A 114 2.83 -2.13 10.10
CA ALA A 114 3.61 -3.12 9.37
C ALA A 114 4.19 -4.20 10.31
N SER A 115 4.74 -3.80 11.46
CA SER A 115 5.25 -4.74 12.47
C SER A 115 4.16 -5.69 12.93
N LYS A 116 2.97 -5.17 13.29
CA LYS A 116 1.85 -6.00 13.76
C LYS A 116 1.37 -7.00 12.70
N ILE A 117 1.31 -6.58 11.43
CA ILE A 117 0.95 -7.49 10.32
C ILE A 117 2.01 -8.58 10.14
N LEU A 118 3.29 -8.22 10.15
CA LEU A 118 4.40 -9.18 10.00
C LEU A 118 4.44 -10.18 11.16
N GLU A 119 4.35 -9.72 12.40
CA GLU A 119 4.29 -10.56 13.59
C GLU A 119 3.13 -11.56 13.51
N THR A 120 1.93 -11.09 13.13
CA THR A 120 0.76 -11.97 12.96
C THR A 120 1.00 -13.00 11.86
N ARG A 121 1.63 -12.60 10.76
CA ARG A 121 1.98 -13.50 9.65
C ARG A 121 2.98 -14.58 10.09
N PHE A 122 3.96 -14.25 10.91
CA PHE A 122 4.89 -15.22 11.48
C PHE A 122 4.20 -16.19 12.43
N LYS A 123 3.30 -15.71 13.31
CA LYS A 123 2.48 -16.59 14.17
C LYS A 123 1.66 -17.59 13.34
N ILE A 124 1.03 -17.15 12.26
CA ILE A 124 0.31 -18.05 11.35
C ILE A 124 1.28 -19.10 10.77
N LYS A 125 2.44 -18.66 10.26
CA LYS A 125 3.45 -19.54 9.68
C LYS A 125 3.92 -20.61 10.67
N ASP A 126 4.14 -20.25 11.93
CA ASP A 126 4.63 -21.17 12.97
C ASP A 126 3.59 -22.23 13.39
N MET A 127 2.29 -21.94 13.24
CA MET A 127 1.23 -22.92 13.50
C MET A 127 1.06 -23.92 12.36
N LEU A 128 1.32 -23.49 11.12
CA LEU A 128 1.08 -24.28 9.92
C LEU A 128 2.27 -25.18 9.57
N THR A 129 1.98 -26.31 8.95
CA THR A 129 3.05 -27.07 8.27
C THR A 129 3.59 -26.27 7.08
N PRO A 130 4.82 -26.56 6.59
CA PRO A 130 5.35 -25.90 5.40
C PRO A 130 4.44 -26.01 4.18
N GLU A 131 3.74 -27.15 4.02
CA GLU A 131 2.79 -27.38 2.93
C GLU A 131 1.52 -26.52 3.09
N GLU A 132 0.88 -26.55 4.27
CA GLU A 132 -0.31 -25.72 4.56
C GLU A 132 0.01 -24.23 4.40
N TRP A 133 1.17 -23.79 4.88
CA TRP A 133 1.65 -22.42 4.73
C TRP A 133 1.80 -22.04 3.26
N ARG A 134 2.51 -22.86 2.47
CA ARG A 134 2.70 -22.63 1.03
C ARG A 134 1.34 -22.52 0.33
N ASN A 135 0.49 -23.52 0.50
CA ASN A 135 -0.82 -23.59 -0.14
C ASN A 135 -1.70 -22.38 0.22
N LEU A 136 -1.78 -22.03 1.50
CA LEU A 136 -2.53 -20.87 1.97
C LEU A 136 -1.99 -19.57 1.37
N THR A 137 -0.66 -19.37 1.35
CA THR A 137 -0.07 -18.15 0.78
C THR A 137 -0.30 -18.04 -0.73
N ASP A 138 -0.18 -19.14 -1.47
CA ASP A 138 -0.44 -19.19 -2.92
C ASP A 138 -1.91 -18.85 -3.21
N ALA A 139 -2.83 -19.42 -2.44
CA ALA A 139 -4.26 -19.18 -2.59
C ALA A 139 -4.63 -17.72 -2.29
N MET A 140 -4.10 -17.17 -1.19
CA MET A 140 -4.30 -15.76 -0.81
C MET A 140 -3.72 -14.79 -1.84
N GLN A 141 -2.56 -15.09 -2.43
CA GLN A 141 -1.97 -14.29 -3.49
C GLN A 141 -2.84 -14.30 -4.76
N LYS A 142 -3.35 -15.47 -5.16
CA LYS A 142 -4.28 -15.61 -6.28
C LYS A 142 -5.55 -14.79 -6.05
N ALA A 143 -6.20 -14.94 -4.90
CA ALA A 143 -7.37 -14.17 -4.53
C ALA A 143 -7.09 -12.66 -4.60
N ARG A 144 -5.99 -12.17 -4.01
CA ARG A 144 -5.60 -10.76 -4.09
C ARG A 144 -5.41 -10.27 -5.53
N SER A 145 -4.78 -11.07 -6.39
CA SER A 145 -4.54 -10.70 -7.79
C SER A 145 -5.82 -10.53 -8.61
N LYS A 146 -6.90 -11.25 -8.25
CA LYS A 146 -8.22 -11.12 -8.85
C LYS A 146 -8.81 -9.72 -8.63
N TYR A 147 -8.64 -9.18 -7.43
CA TYR A 147 -9.12 -7.83 -7.09
C TYR A 147 -8.11 -6.72 -7.42
N GLY A 148 -6.84 -7.06 -7.65
CA GLY A 148 -5.78 -6.12 -8.03
C GLY A 148 -5.70 -5.80 -9.54
N ARG A 149 -6.29 -6.63 -10.41
CA ARG A 149 -6.51 -6.30 -11.82
C ARG A 149 -7.83 -5.53 -11.91
N GLY A 150 -7.75 -4.21 -12.05
CA GLY A 150 -8.88 -3.29 -11.94
C GLY A 150 -10.17 -3.79 -12.63
N SER A 151 -11.14 -4.18 -11.81
CA SER A 151 -12.57 -4.22 -12.12
C SER A 151 -13.23 -2.88 -11.73
N GLY A 152 -12.61 -1.77 -12.12
CA GLY A 152 -13.21 -0.45 -12.10
C GLY A 152 -13.33 0.06 -13.53
N PRO A 153 -14.41 0.78 -13.90
CA PRO A 153 -14.48 1.42 -15.21
C PRO A 153 -13.22 2.26 -15.41
N ARG A 154 -12.57 2.14 -16.58
CA ARG A 154 -11.54 3.10 -17.01
C ARG A 154 -12.16 4.48 -16.83
N ALA A 155 -11.57 5.31 -15.99
CA ALA A 155 -11.89 6.73 -15.93
C ALA A 155 -11.39 7.36 -17.24
N GLU A 156 -12.17 7.19 -18.31
CA GLU A 156 -12.21 8.14 -19.40
C GLU A 156 -12.89 9.40 -18.84
N GLY A 157 -12.13 10.50 -18.77
CA GLY A 157 -12.69 11.80 -18.40
C GLY A 157 -12.29 12.29 -17.02
N MET A 158 -11.05 12.74 -16.88
CA MET A 158 -10.76 13.94 -16.09
C MET A 158 -9.87 14.85 -16.94
N GLN A 159 -10.51 15.47 -17.94
CA GLN A 159 -10.09 16.78 -18.40
C GLN A 159 -10.59 17.80 -17.39
N ASN A 160 -9.71 18.72 -17.01
CA ASN A 160 -9.97 19.97 -16.29
C ASN A 160 -10.37 19.80 -14.81
N TYR A 161 -9.43 20.07 -13.90
CA TYR A 161 -9.27 21.35 -13.18
C TYR A 161 -7.87 21.39 -12.58
#